data_AF-A0A085MN41-F1
#
_entry.id   AF-A0A085MN41-F1
#
_cell.length_a   1.000
_cell.length_b   1.000
_cell.length_c   1.000
_cell.angle_alpha   90.00
_cell.angle_beta   90.00
_cell.angle_gamma   90.00
#
_symmetry.space_group_name_H-M   'P 1'
#
loop_
_entity.id
_entity.type
_entity.pdbx_description
1 polymer ?
#
loop_
_entity_poly.entity_id
_entity_poly.type
_entity_poly.pdbx_seq_one_letter_code
_entity_poly.pdbx_strand_id
1 'polypeptide(L)'
;MFELALSAMTEETLGTLRDFILTADQQTAPFTALRAVCLERLVEHRAQRIRQAVIDEELAGRPPSVFLRRLQQLMPAGSNDGSESVIRQLFLSRLPHQVQTALLPFEEKPLPELARLADRILALRESQLSASPVCATTRGVAARLDDLEERVRQLTLHSNGAPRRLRSPDLTERCRQPRRSPSPGRPGRHVRRTYSPRGNSDIEQEAMCYYHPTTVRRARKCAPPCNWLNDSGARC
;
A
#
# COMPACT_ATOMS: atom_id res chain seq x y z
N MET A 1 -5.29 -43.74 -52.24
CA MET A 1 -4.17 -43.10 -51.50
C MET A 1 -4.57 -41.74 -50.93
N PHE A 2 -5.14 -40.82 -51.74
CA PHE A 2 -5.61 -39.51 -51.27
C PHE A 2 -6.75 -39.59 -50.24
N GLU A 3 -7.84 -40.30 -50.54
CA GLU A 3 -8.98 -40.49 -49.62
C GLU A 3 -8.59 -41.13 -48.27
N LEU A 4 -7.66 -42.10 -48.31
CA LEU A 4 -7.13 -42.74 -47.10
C LEU A 4 -6.37 -41.73 -46.23
N ALA A 5 -5.62 -40.81 -46.85
CA ALA A 5 -4.93 -39.75 -46.12
C ALA A 5 -5.92 -38.79 -45.44
N LEU A 6 -7.01 -38.40 -46.12
CA LEU A 6 -8.06 -37.56 -45.52
C LEU A 6 -8.76 -38.27 -44.36
N SER A 7 -9.04 -39.57 -44.49
CA SER A 7 -9.69 -40.36 -43.43
C SER A 7 -8.82 -40.54 -42.17
N ALA A 8 -7.50 -40.40 -42.29
CA ALA A 8 -6.57 -40.51 -41.17
C ALA A 8 -6.32 -39.18 -40.43
N MET A 9 -6.87 -38.08 -40.94
CA MET A 9 -6.71 -36.74 -40.36
C MET A 9 -7.81 -36.43 -39.33
N THR A 10 -7.52 -35.56 -38.36
CA THR A 10 -8.50 -35.13 -37.36
C THR A 10 -9.49 -34.13 -37.97
N GLU A 11 -10.70 -34.05 -37.43
CA GLU A 11 -11.74 -33.12 -37.89
C GLU A 11 -11.28 -31.65 -37.89
N GLU A 12 -10.47 -31.26 -36.89
CA GLU A 12 -9.87 -29.92 -36.83
C GLU A 12 -8.97 -29.65 -38.05
N THR A 13 -8.09 -30.60 -38.39
CA THR A 13 -7.18 -30.46 -39.54
C THR A 13 -7.91 -30.49 -40.88
N LEU A 14 -8.97 -31.29 -41.00
CA LEU A 14 -9.83 -31.31 -42.18
C LEU A 14 -10.59 -29.99 -42.34
N GLY A 15 -11.02 -29.38 -41.23
CA GLY A 15 -11.63 -28.06 -41.21
C GLY A 15 -10.71 -26.98 -41.77
N THR A 16 -9.42 -26.98 -41.39
CA THR A 16 -8.40 -26.03 -41.91
C THR A 16 -8.08 -26.24 -43.40
N LEU A 17 -8.33 -27.43 -43.93
CA LEU A 17 -8.01 -27.81 -45.32
C LEU A 17 -9.26 -27.88 -46.22
N ARG A 18 -10.44 -27.55 -45.72
CA ARG A 18 -11.73 -27.74 -46.40
C ARG A 18 -11.76 -27.15 -47.80
N ASP A 19 -11.28 -25.94 -47.98
CA ASP A 19 -11.24 -25.22 -49.25
C ASP A 19 -10.28 -25.86 -50.27
N PHE A 20 -9.21 -26.51 -49.81
CA PHE A 20 -8.37 -27.35 -50.67
C PHE A 20 -9.07 -28.66 -51.03
N ILE A 21 -9.75 -29.31 -50.07
CA ILE A 21 -10.48 -30.57 -50.30
C ILE A 21 -11.58 -30.37 -51.36
N LEU A 22 -12.27 -29.24 -51.34
CA LEU A 22 -13.33 -28.88 -52.31
C LEU A 22 -12.81 -28.62 -53.74
N THR A 23 -11.50 -28.41 -53.92
CA THR A 23 -10.86 -28.11 -55.22
C THR A 23 -9.82 -29.18 -55.61
N ALA A 24 -9.76 -30.28 -54.86
CA ALA A 24 -8.74 -31.31 -55.02
C ALA A 24 -8.91 -32.13 -56.31
N ASP A 25 -10.12 -32.20 -56.85
CA ASP A 25 -10.47 -32.88 -58.11
C ASP A 25 -9.89 -32.19 -59.35
N GLN A 26 -9.56 -30.90 -59.25
CA GLN A 26 -8.96 -30.09 -60.31
C GLN A 26 -7.43 -30.16 -60.35
N GLN A 27 -6.81 -30.85 -59.40
CA GLN A 27 -5.35 -30.93 -59.28
C GLN A 27 -4.79 -32.13 -60.06
N THR A 28 -3.77 -31.89 -60.89
CA THR A 28 -3.07 -32.95 -61.65
C THR A 28 -2.37 -33.96 -60.73
N ALA A 29 -1.95 -33.52 -59.54
CA ALA A 29 -1.29 -34.35 -58.53
C ALA A 29 -1.81 -33.99 -57.12
N PRO A 30 -3.01 -34.51 -56.74
CA PRO A 30 -3.75 -34.05 -55.57
C PRO A 30 -3.02 -34.34 -54.25
N PHE A 31 -2.29 -35.46 -54.19
CA PHE A 31 -1.53 -35.83 -53.00
C PHE A 31 -0.30 -34.94 -52.74
N THR A 32 0.44 -34.58 -53.79
CA THR A 32 1.61 -33.69 -53.64
C THR A 32 1.18 -32.27 -53.30
N ALA A 33 0.10 -31.79 -53.93
CA ALA A 33 -0.50 -30.51 -53.62
C ALA A 33 -1.03 -30.47 -52.17
N LEU A 34 -1.74 -31.53 -51.74
CA LEU A 34 -2.21 -31.66 -50.35
C LEU A 34 -1.05 -31.62 -49.37
N ARG A 35 0.05 -32.34 -49.65
CA ARG A 35 1.22 -32.36 -48.78
C ARG A 35 1.81 -30.97 -48.61
N ALA A 36 1.96 -30.20 -49.70
CA ALA A 36 2.47 -28.84 -49.64
C ALA A 36 1.55 -27.92 -48.82
N VAL A 37 0.24 -27.98 -49.10
CA VAL A 37 -0.76 -27.18 -48.39
C VAL A 37 -0.84 -27.57 -46.90
N CYS A 38 -0.72 -28.85 -46.57
CA CYS A 38 -0.63 -29.32 -45.19
C CYS A 38 0.58 -28.72 -44.48
N LEU A 39 1.75 -28.75 -45.12
CA LEU A 39 2.97 -28.19 -44.54
C LEU A 39 2.85 -26.69 -44.32
N GLU A 40 2.30 -25.93 -45.26
CA GLU A 40 2.16 -24.48 -45.11
C GLU A 40 1.08 -24.12 -44.08
N ARG A 41 -0.15 -24.59 -44.29
CA ARG A 41 -1.31 -24.15 -43.49
C ARG A 41 -1.31 -24.72 -42.09
N LEU A 42 -0.90 -25.97 -41.88
CA LEU A 42 -0.88 -26.54 -40.53
C LEU A 42 0.27 -25.96 -39.71
N VAL A 43 1.39 -25.58 -40.33
CA VAL A 43 2.47 -24.86 -39.64
C VAL A 43 2.02 -23.46 -39.26
N GLU A 44 1.40 -22.71 -40.17
CA GLU A 44 0.88 -21.37 -39.86
C GLU A 44 -0.23 -21.42 -38.80
N HIS A 45 -1.18 -22.35 -38.92
CA HIS A 45 -2.24 -22.55 -37.92
C HIS A 45 -1.66 -22.91 -36.56
N ARG A 46 -0.64 -23.79 -36.51
CA ARG A 46 0.06 -24.12 -35.27
C ARG A 46 0.77 -22.90 -34.68
N ALA A 47 1.46 -22.10 -35.51
CA ALA A 47 2.13 -20.88 -35.07
C ALA A 47 1.14 -19.86 -34.50
N GLN A 48 -0.02 -19.68 -35.15
CA GLN A 48 -1.09 -18.81 -34.68
C GLN A 48 -1.68 -19.29 -33.34
N ARG A 49 -1.94 -20.60 -33.21
CA ARG A 49 -2.40 -21.19 -31.94
C ARG A 49 -1.40 -20.98 -30.81
N ILE A 50 -0.10 -21.12 -31.07
CA ILE A 50 0.95 -20.84 -30.08
C ILE A 50 0.93 -19.36 -29.71
N ARG A 51 0.86 -18.44 -30.68
CA ARG A 51 0.79 -17.00 -30.42
C ARG A 51 -0.42 -16.64 -29.56
N GLN A 52 -1.60 -17.17 -29.88
CA GLN A 52 -2.81 -16.95 -29.09
C GLN A 52 -2.67 -17.50 -27.67
N ALA A 53 -2.24 -18.77 -27.53
CA ALA A 53 -2.04 -19.38 -26.22
C ALA A 53 -1.04 -18.62 -25.34
N VAL A 54 -0.01 -18.01 -25.95
CA VAL A 54 0.96 -17.16 -25.26
C VAL A 54 0.38 -15.80 -24.88
N ILE A 55 -0.48 -15.21 -25.71
CA ILE A 55 -1.13 -13.92 -25.42
C ILE A 55 -2.12 -14.06 -24.28
N ASP A 56 -2.89 -15.16 -24.28
CA ASP A 56 -3.96 -15.43 -23.33
C ASP A 56 -3.44 -15.96 -21.98
N GLU A 57 -2.18 -16.41 -21.91
CA GLU A 57 -1.62 -16.89 -20.64
C GLU A 57 -1.25 -15.70 -19.73
N GLU A 58 -1.91 -15.64 -18.58
CA GLU A 58 -1.67 -14.66 -17.53
C GLU A 58 -0.94 -15.29 -16.33
N LEU A 59 -0.18 -14.47 -15.61
CA LEU A 59 0.47 -14.91 -14.36
C LEU A 59 -0.56 -15.33 -13.30
N ALA A 60 -1.77 -14.76 -13.31
CA ALA A 60 -2.96 -15.19 -12.56
C ALA A 60 -2.72 -15.62 -11.09
N GLY A 61 -1.84 -14.92 -10.36
CA GLY A 61 -1.49 -15.24 -8.98
C GLY A 61 -0.70 -16.55 -8.78
N ARG A 62 -0.23 -17.17 -9.87
CA ARG A 62 0.65 -18.35 -9.84
C ARG A 62 2.09 -17.92 -9.64
N PRO A 63 2.94 -18.78 -9.07
CA PRO A 63 4.37 -18.50 -8.97
C PRO A 63 4.99 -18.40 -10.37
N PRO A 64 5.82 -17.36 -10.62
CA PRO A 64 6.60 -17.18 -11.85
C PRO A 64 7.30 -18.43 -12.39
N SER A 65 7.81 -19.32 -11.54
CA SER A 65 8.42 -20.58 -12.01
C SER A 65 7.46 -21.56 -12.66
N VAL A 66 6.21 -21.61 -12.19
CA VAL A 66 5.17 -22.44 -12.80
C VAL A 66 4.71 -21.80 -14.10
N PHE A 67 4.56 -20.48 -14.13
CA PHE A 67 4.24 -19.72 -15.34
C PHE A 67 5.32 -19.91 -16.43
N LEU A 68 6.60 -19.84 -16.05
CA LEU A 68 7.70 -20.09 -16.97
C LEU A 68 7.62 -21.50 -17.58
N ARG A 69 7.37 -22.52 -16.75
CA ARG A 69 7.23 -23.91 -17.22
C ARG A 69 6.07 -24.04 -18.20
N ARG A 70 4.96 -23.34 -17.94
CA ARG A 70 3.81 -23.31 -18.84
C ARG A 70 4.17 -22.68 -20.18
N LEU A 71 4.88 -21.55 -20.20
CA LEU A 71 5.37 -20.94 -21.44
C LEU A 71 6.28 -21.90 -22.23
N GLN A 72 7.18 -22.61 -21.55
CA GLN A 72 8.04 -23.61 -22.19
C GLN A 72 7.25 -24.79 -22.78
N GLN A 73 6.16 -25.21 -22.16
CA GLN A 73 5.29 -26.28 -22.66
C GLN A 73 4.45 -25.86 -23.87
N LEU A 74 4.08 -24.58 -23.96
CA LEU A 74 3.33 -24.03 -25.09
C LEU A 74 4.20 -23.88 -26.34
N MET A 75 5.52 -23.77 -26.15
CA MET A 75 6.47 -23.67 -27.26
C MET A 75 6.86 -25.06 -27.78
N PRO A 76 6.92 -25.26 -29.11
CA PRO A 76 7.30 -26.54 -29.70
C PRO A 76 8.76 -26.87 -29.38
N ALA A 77 9.01 -28.12 -28.96
CA ALA A 77 10.36 -28.63 -28.73
C ALA A 77 11.15 -28.65 -30.06
N GLY A 78 12.22 -27.85 -30.17
CA GLY A 78 13.12 -27.88 -31.33
C GLY A 78 13.73 -26.54 -31.78
N SER A 79 13.25 -25.39 -31.29
CA SER A 79 13.75 -24.06 -31.69
C SER A 79 14.83 -23.54 -30.72
N ASN A 80 15.98 -24.21 -30.68
CA ASN A 80 16.96 -24.12 -29.59
C ASN A 80 17.70 -22.77 -29.36
N ASP A 81 17.28 -21.66 -29.96
CA ASP A 81 17.90 -20.36 -29.67
C ASP A 81 16.89 -19.20 -29.76
N GLY A 82 16.12 -19.14 -30.86
CA GLY A 82 15.11 -18.10 -31.06
C GLY A 82 13.90 -18.18 -30.11
N SER A 83 13.53 -19.37 -29.61
CA SER A 83 12.41 -19.46 -28.67
C SER A 83 12.79 -19.09 -27.25
N GLU A 84 14.06 -19.24 -26.84
CA GLU A 84 14.44 -18.91 -25.46
C GLU A 84 14.40 -17.41 -25.22
N SER A 85 14.90 -16.60 -26.16
CA SER A 85 14.81 -15.14 -26.10
C SER A 85 13.37 -14.63 -26.10
N VAL A 86 12.51 -15.24 -26.93
CA VAL A 86 11.08 -14.94 -26.97
C VAL A 86 10.39 -15.30 -25.66
N ILE A 87 10.62 -16.50 -25.12
CA ILE A 87 10.07 -16.92 -23.82
C ILE A 87 10.58 -15.99 -22.71
N ARG A 88 11.84 -15.58 -22.73
CA ARG A 88 12.42 -14.65 -21.76
C ARG A 88 11.71 -13.30 -21.79
N GLN A 89 11.58 -12.71 -22.98
CA GLN A 89 10.92 -11.41 -23.12
C GLN A 89 9.45 -11.47 -22.69
N LEU A 90 8.74 -12.53 -23.09
CA LEU A 90 7.36 -12.77 -22.67
C LEU A 90 7.26 -12.93 -21.15
N PHE A 91 8.12 -13.76 -20.57
CA PHE A 91 8.19 -13.99 -19.13
C PHE A 91 8.34 -12.67 -18.37
N LEU A 92 9.34 -11.86 -18.72
CA LEU A 92 9.60 -10.58 -18.06
C LEU A 92 8.45 -9.59 -18.25
N SER A 93 7.90 -9.47 -19.47
CA SER A 93 6.80 -8.54 -19.78
C SER A 93 5.52 -8.81 -18.98
N ARG A 94 5.29 -10.06 -18.57
CA ARG A 94 4.09 -10.48 -17.82
C ARG A 94 4.26 -10.43 -16.30
N LEU A 95 5.47 -10.18 -15.81
CA LEU A 95 5.68 -9.98 -14.38
C LEU A 95 5.20 -8.60 -13.93
N PRO A 96 4.77 -8.41 -12.67
CA PRO A 96 4.50 -7.10 -12.13
C PRO A 96 5.74 -6.20 -12.19
N HIS A 97 5.57 -4.90 -12.50
CA HIS A 97 6.66 -3.94 -12.66
C HIS A 97 7.69 -3.99 -11.52
N GLN A 98 7.24 -4.10 -10.27
CA GLN A 98 8.11 -4.17 -9.09
C GLN A 98 9.06 -5.38 -9.13
N VAL A 99 8.58 -6.52 -9.61
CA VAL A 99 9.39 -7.74 -9.77
C VAL A 99 10.35 -7.55 -10.93
N GLN A 100 9.91 -6.95 -12.05
CA GLN A 100 10.80 -6.65 -13.18
C GLN A 100 11.99 -5.78 -12.75
N THR A 101 11.74 -4.69 -12.01
CA THR A 101 12.81 -3.81 -11.51
C THR A 101 13.80 -4.54 -10.59
N ALA A 102 13.31 -5.45 -9.76
CA ALA A 102 14.16 -6.24 -8.87
C ALA A 102 14.99 -7.30 -9.60
N LEU A 103 14.55 -7.74 -10.79
CA LEU A 103 15.26 -8.72 -11.62
C LEU A 103 16.26 -8.09 -12.60
N LEU A 104 16.17 -6.78 -12.86
CA LEU A 104 17.05 -6.04 -13.78
C LEU A 104 18.56 -6.35 -13.59
N PRO A 105 19.10 -6.38 -12.34
CA PRO A 105 20.52 -6.68 -12.13
C PRO A 105 20.91 -8.14 -12.43
N PHE A 106 19.92 -9.01 -12.63
CA PHE A 106 20.07 -10.44 -12.85
C PHE A 106 19.67 -10.86 -14.27
N GLU A 107 19.47 -9.91 -15.18
CA GLU A 107 19.04 -10.13 -16.56
C GLU A 107 19.97 -11.00 -17.41
N GLU A 108 21.17 -11.31 -16.97
CA GLU A 108 22.09 -12.24 -17.66
C GLU A 108 21.96 -13.68 -17.15
N LYS A 109 21.21 -13.92 -16.06
CA LYS A 109 21.07 -15.24 -15.46
C LYS A 109 20.20 -16.17 -16.33
N PRO A 110 20.38 -17.50 -16.21
CA PRO A 110 19.50 -18.44 -16.89
C PRO A 110 18.05 -18.23 -16.44
N LEU A 111 17.13 -18.33 -17.39
CA LEU A 111 15.71 -18.11 -17.19
C LEU A 111 15.09 -18.89 -16.01
N PRO A 112 15.42 -20.18 -15.75
CA PRO A 112 14.92 -20.89 -14.57
C PRO A 112 15.39 -20.30 -13.23
N GLU A 113 16.58 -19.68 -13.18
CA GLU A 113 17.04 -19.01 -11.95
C GLU A 113 16.31 -17.69 -11.73
N LEU A 114 16.09 -16.91 -12.80
CA LEU A 114 15.28 -15.70 -12.74
C LEU A 114 13.87 -15.98 -12.21
N ALA A 115 13.25 -17.06 -12.67
CA ALA A 115 11.95 -17.47 -12.18
C ALA A 115 11.94 -17.78 -10.67
N ARG A 116 12.96 -18.48 -10.16
CA ARG A 116 13.08 -18.75 -8.71
C ARG A 116 13.30 -17.47 -7.90
N LEU A 117 14.04 -16.50 -8.43
CA LEU A 117 14.20 -15.19 -7.80
C LEU A 117 12.88 -14.43 -7.77
N ALA A 118 12.16 -14.43 -8.89
CA ALA A 118 10.83 -13.82 -9.01
C ALA A 118 9.84 -14.43 -8.00
N ASP A 119 9.83 -15.75 -7.84
CA ASP A 119 9.00 -16.45 -6.84
C ASP A 119 9.28 -15.94 -5.42
N ARG A 120 10.56 -15.82 -5.04
CA ARG A 120 10.96 -15.32 -3.72
C ARG A 120 10.53 -13.88 -3.48
N ILE A 121 10.68 -13.01 -4.49
CA ILE A 121 10.27 -11.61 -4.42
C ILE A 121 8.74 -11.51 -4.21
N LEU A 122 7.96 -12.29 -4.96
CA LEU A 122 6.51 -12.32 -4.79
C LEU A 122 6.08 -12.90 -3.44
N ALA A 123 6.71 -13.99 -2.99
CA ALA A 123 6.41 -14.59 -1.69
C ALA A 123 6.71 -13.61 -0.53
N LEU A 124 7.81 -12.86 -0.61
CA LEU A 124 8.11 -11.80 0.37
C LEU A 124 7.03 -10.72 0.39
N ARG A 125 6.49 -10.34 -0.76
CA ARG A 125 5.40 -9.36 -0.84
C ARG A 125 4.10 -9.90 -0.24
N GLU A 126 3.71 -11.13 -0.54
CA GLU A 126 2.52 -11.76 0.05
C GLU A 126 2.64 -11.88 1.57
N SER A 127 3.84 -12.22 2.04
CA SER A 127 4.16 -12.29 3.46
C SER A 127 4.15 -10.89 4.12
N GLN A 128 4.66 -9.86 3.44
CA GLN A 128 4.54 -8.48 3.88
C GLN A 128 3.08 -8.02 3.91
N LEU A 129 2.24 -8.35 2.92
CA LEU A 129 0.82 -8.00 2.97
C LEU A 129 0.08 -8.69 4.14
N SER A 130 0.49 -9.90 4.50
CA SER A 130 -0.07 -10.65 5.63
C SER A 130 0.49 -10.23 7.00
N ALA A 131 1.73 -9.72 7.05
CA ALA A 131 2.45 -9.41 8.30
C ALA A 131 2.76 -7.92 8.50
N SER A 132 2.42 -7.02 7.57
CA SER A 132 2.86 -5.63 7.64
C SER A 132 2.10 -4.81 8.69
N PRO A 133 2.81 -3.96 9.47
CA PRO A 133 2.19 -2.92 10.29
C PRO A 133 1.42 -1.89 9.45
N VAL A 134 1.49 -1.94 8.11
CA VAL A 134 0.65 -1.13 7.22
C VAL A 134 -0.84 -1.44 7.39
N CYS A 135 -1.22 -2.69 7.67
CA CYS A 135 -2.62 -2.99 8.04
C CYS A 135 -2.99 -2.40 9.42
N ALA A 136 -2.03 -2.30 10.33
CA ALA A 136 -2.23 -1.65 11.62
C ALA A 136 -2.29 -0.12 11.48
N THR A 137 -1.51 0.50 10.59
CA THR A 137 -1.57 1.92 10.31
C THR A 137 -2.77 2.29 9.45
N THR A 138 -3.22 1.49 8.48
CA THR A 138 -4.48 1.76 7.76
C THR A 138 -5.68 1.62 8.69
N ARG A 139 -5.70 0.62 9.57
CA ARG A 139 -6.73 0.50 10.61
C ARG A 139 -6.66 1.63 11.64
N GLY A 140 -5.44 2.07 11.99
CA GLY A 140 -5.22 3.24 12.86
C GLY A 140 -5.61 4.57 12.21
N VAL A 141 -5.37 4.73 10.92
CA VAL A 141 -5.78 5.91 10.12
C VAL A 141 -7.30 5.90 9.94
N ALA A 142 -7.91 4.74 9.65
CA ALA A 142 -9.37 4.59 9.59
C ALA A 142 -10.02 4.96 10.94
N ALA A 143 -9.52 4.42 12.04
CA ALA A 143 -10.03 4.77 13.39
C ALA A 143 -9.85 6.26 13.73
N ARG A 144 -8.76 6.89 13.25
CA ARG A 144 -8.55 8.34 13.41
C ARG A 144 -9.47 9.17 12.51
N LEU A 145 -9.83 8.67 11.33
CA LEU A 145 -10.82 9.30 10.46
C LEU A 145 -12.22 9.21 11.07
N ASP A 146 -12.60 8.05 11.62
CA ASP A 146 -13.88 7.86 12.32
C ASP A 146 -13.98 8.78 13.56
N ASP A 147 -12.92 8.90 14.36
CA ASP A 147 -12.86 9.83 15.52
C ASP A 147 -12.89 11.30 15.07
N LEU A 148 -12.24 11.65 13.95
CA LEU A 148 -12.35 12.99 13.39
C LEU A 148 -13.78 13.29 12.90
N GLU A 149 -14.42 12.35 12.22
CA GLU A 149 -15.77 12.49 11.70
C GLU A 149 -16.77 12.71 12.85
N GLU A 150 -16.64 11.94 13.93
CA GLU A 150 -17.50 12.11 15.11
C GLU A 150 -17.25 13.47 15.80
N ARG A 151 -16.00 13.94 15.89
CA ARG A 151 -15.68 15.28 16.43
C ARG A 151 -16.24 16.40 15.57
N VAL A 152 -16.19 16.26 14.25
CA VAL A 152 -16.79 17.22 13.31
C VAL A 152 -18.31 17.22 13.45
N ARG A 153 -18.93 16.05 13.61
CA ARG A 153 -20.38 15.94 13.86
C ARG A 153 -20.76 16.63 15.16
N GLN A 154 -20.00 16.41 16.23
CA GLN A 154 -20.22 17.08 17.51
C GLN A 154 -20.06 18.60 17.42
N LEU A 155 -19.01 19.10 16.77
CA LEU A 155 -18.82 20.54 16.57
C LEU A 155 -19.96 21.17 15.78
N THR A 156 -20.46 20.48 14.75
CA THR A 156 -21.60 20.93 13.92
C THR A 156 -22.90 21.00 14.73
N LEU A 157 -23.12 20.05 15.64
CA LEU A 157 -24.27 20.07 16.55
C LEU A 157 -24.18 21.21 17.59
N HIS A 158 -22.97 21.50 18.10
CA HIS A 158 -22.75 22.59 19.04
C HIS A 158 -22.83 23.98 18.39
N SER A 159 -22.39 24.15 17.13
CA SER A 159 -22.52 25.43 16.42
C SER A 159 -23.97 25.78 16.09
N ASN A 160 -24.82 24.77 15.88
CA ASN A 160 -26.22 24.96 15.54
C ASN A 160 -27.14 25.07 16.78
N GLY A 161 -26.62 24.80 17.98
CA GLY A 161 -27.37 24.77 19.24
C GLY A 161 -27.25 26.01 20.14
N ALA A 162 -26.56 27.07 19.73
CA ALA A 162 -26.36 28.26 20.57
C ALA A 162 -27.36 29.39 20.22
N PRO A 163 -28.51 29.54 20.91
CA PRO A 163 -29.27 30.77 20.82
C PRO A 163 -28.51 31.85 21.62
N ARG A 164 -28.08 32.92 20.93
CA ARG A 164 -27.60 34.16 21.55
C ARG A 164 -28.69 34.71 22.47
N ARG A 165 -28.61 34.43 23.78
CA ARG A 165 -29.40 35.16 24.78
C ARG A 165 -28.63 36.44 25.16
N LEU A 166 -28.91 37.52 24.44
CA LEU A 166 -28.64 38.87 24.96
C LEU A 166 -29.70 39.16 26.03
N ARG A 167 -29.27 39.22 27.29
CA ARG A 167 -30.08 39.74 28.39
C ARG A 167 -29.33 40.91 29.02
N SER A 168 -29.65 42.11 28.56
CA SER A 168 -29.57 43.35 29.37
C SER A 168 -30.69 43.29 30.42
N PRO A 169 -30.66 44.04 31.55
CA PRO A 169 -30.41 45.49 31.58
C PRO A 169 -29.63 46.05 32.80
N ASP A 170 -29.30 47.33 32.65
CA ASP A 170 -29.18 48.44 33.62
C ASP A 170 -29.06 48.13 35.13
N LEU A 171 -28.14 48.85 35.81
CA LEU A 171 -28.54 49.87 36.79
C LEU A 171 -27.34 50.73 37.23
N THR A 172 -27.65 52.01 37.32
CA THR A 172 -26.91 53.19 37.72
C THR A 172 -26.54 53.22 39.22
N GLU A 173 -25.44 53.92 39.49
CA GLU A 173 -25.25 54.84 40.62
C GLU A 173 -25.13 54.33 42.09
N ARG A 174 -23.92 54.60 42.63
CA ARG A 174 -23.66 55.52 43.77
C ARG A 174 -23.96 55.04 45.21
N CYS A 175 -22.89 54.99 46.02
CA CYS A 175 -22.73 55.40 47.45
C CYS A 175 -21.73 54.46 48.17
N ARG A 176 -20.51 54.90 48.50
CA ARG A 176 -20.12 55.56 49.77
C ARG A 176 -20.57 54.80 51.04
N GLN A 177 -19.68 54.02 51.68
CA GLN A 177 -18.93 54.38 52.91
C GLN A 177 -18.30 53.14 53.60
N PRO A 178 -17.19 53.31 54.35
CA PRO A 178 -16.52 52.27 55.13
C PRO A 178 -16.89 52.33 56.63
N ARG A 179 -16.79 51.21 57.38
CA ARG A 179 -16.33 51.13 58.80
C ARG A 179 -16.60 49.77 59.48
N ARG A 180 -15.69 49.44 60.42
CA ARG A 180 -15.78 48.57 61.63
C ARG A 180 -15.44 47.06 61.54
N SER A 181 -14.27 46.72 62.10
CA SER A 181 -13.90 45.44 62.74
C SER A 181 -14.72 45.22 64.06
N PRO A 182 -14.74 44.05 64.77
CA PRO A 182 -13.63 43.09 65.04
C PRO A 182 -14.00 41.56 65.12
N SER A 183 -12.95 40.73 65.24
CA SER A 183 -12.84 39.23 65.37
C SER A 183 -13.64 38.60 66.55
N PRO A 184 -13.74 37.24 66.80
CA PRO A 184 -12.64 36.23 66.83
C PRO A 184 -12.98 34.73 66.53
N GLY A 185 -11.96 33.86 66.40
CA GLY A 185 -12.14 32.39 66.49
C GLY A 185 -11.03 31.52 65.86
N ARG A 186 -9.97 31.21 66.62
CA ARG A 186 -9.04 30.06 66.43
C ARG A 186 -9.60 28.83 67.18
N PRO A 187 -9.05 27.59 67.13
CA PRO A 187 -7.79 27.05 66.53
C PRO A 187 -8.07 25.82 65.61
N GLY A 188 -7.20 25.24 64.76
CA GLY A 188 -5.80 24.84 64.85
C GLY A 188 -5.70 23.30 64.70
N ARG A 189 -5.13 22.78 63.59
CA ARG A 189 -4.45 21.48 63.60
C ARG A 189 -3.47 21.35 62.44
N HIS A 190 -2.20 21.15 62.80
CA HIS A 190 -1.12 20.78 61.91
C HIS A 190 -1.30 19.34 61.42
N VAL A 191 -1.23 19.13 60.11
CA VAL A 191 -0.86 17.82 59.53
C VAL A 191 0.25 18.08 58.52
N ARG A 192 1.47 17.71 58.91
CA ARG A 192 2.59 17.54 57.98
C ARG A 192 2.27 16.34 57.09
N ARG A 193 2.24 16.52 55.77
CA ARG A 193 2.39 15.40 54.83
C ARG A 193 3.72 15.53 54.11
N THR A 194 4.59 14.60 54.44
CA THR A 194 5.78 14.17 53.72
C THR A 194 5.39 13.72 52.31
N TYR A 195 6.09 14.24 51.30
CA TYR A 195 6.10 13.67 49.96
C TYR A 195 7.53 13.27 49.64
N SER A 196 7.79 11.96 49.58
CA SER A 196 9.02 11.42 49.01
C SER A 196 8.79 11.18 47.52
N PRO A 197 9.78 11.47 46.65
CA PRO A 197 9.61 11.45 45.20
C PRO A 197 9.86 10.05 44.61
N ARG A 198 9.10 9.69 43.58
CA ARG A 198 9.42 8.58 42.66
C ARG A 198 9.55 9.14 41.25
N GLY A 199 10.62 8.74 40.55
CA GLY A 199 10.60 8.52 39.10
C GLY A 199 11.42 9.50 38.27
N ASN A 200 12.62 9.06 37.89
CA ASN A 200 13.44 9.53 36.77
C ASN A 200 12.62 9.74 35.49
N SER A 201 12.85 10.86 34.78
CA SER A 201 13.70 10.90 33.57
C SER A 201 13.54 12.23 32.86
N ASP A 202 14.62 13.01 32.84
CA ASP A 202 15.11 13.84 31.75
C ASP A 202 14.07 14.35 30.74
N ILE A 203 13.64 15.60 30.90
CA ILE A 203 13.51 16.57 29.81
C ILE A 203 13.76 17.94 30.43
N GLU A 204 14.77 18.61 29.89
CA GLU A 204 15.21 19.97 30.15
C GLU A 204 14.09 20.98 29.81
N GLN A 205 13.07 21.05 30.65
CA GLN A 205 12.08 22.13 30.66
C GLN A 205 12.18 22.84 32.00
N GLU A 206 13.08 23.83 32.00
CA GLU A 206 13.09 25.05 32.81
C GLU A 206 12.13 25.05 34.01
N ALA A 207 12.69 24.81 35.20
CA ALA A 207 12.03 25.01 36.49
C ALA A 207 11.53 26.48 36.60
N MET A 208 10.32 26.74 36.11
CA MET A 208 9.64 28.01 36.23
C MET A 208 8.75 27.98 37.47
N CYS A 209 8.91 28.96 38.36
CA CYS A 209 8.06 29.05 39.54
C CYS A 209 6.64 29.50 39.15
N TYR A 210 5.66 29.16 40.00
CA TYR A 210 4.23 29.41 39.80
C TYR A 210 3.86 30.86 39.41
N TYR A 211 4.72 31.84 39.69
CA TYR A 211 4.47 33.26 39.44
C TYR A 211 4.90 33.76 38.05
N HIS A 212 5.70 32.99 37.30
CA HIS A 212 6.16 33.37 35.96
C HIS A 212 5.23 33.08 34.76
N PRO A 213 4.26 32.12 34.80
CA PRO A 213 3.37 31.89 33.65
C PRO A 213 2.36 33.02 33.41
N THR A 214 2.07 33.87 34.40
CA THR A 214 1.05 34.95 34.28
C THR A 214 1.59 36.37 34.29
N THR A 215 2.83 36.60 34.73
CA THR A 215 3.46 37.94 34.73
C THR A 215 4.88 37.86 34.22
N VAL A 216 5.00 37.74 32.91
CA VAL A 216 6.29 37.64 32.23
C VAL A 216 7.05 38.95 32.46
N ARG A 217 8.17 38.87 33.19
CA ARG A 217 9.20 39.92 33.46
C ARG A 217 9.07 40.82 34.71
N ARG A 218 8.05 40.69 35.57
CA ARG A 218 7.91 41.55 36.78
C ARG A 218 7.52 40.85 38.09
N ALA A 219 7.75 39.54 38.19
CA ALA A 219 7.45 38.79 39.42
C ALA A 219 8.38 39.22 40.57
N ARG A 220 7.86 40.01 41.52
CA ARG A 220 8.63 40.52 42.68
C ARG A 220 8.76 39.52 43.83
N LYS A 221 8.19 38.31 43.69
CA LYS A 221 8.18 37.25 44.71
C LYS A 221 8.51 35.91 44.07
N CYS A 222 9.76 35.74 43.64
CA CYS A 222 10.26 34.44 43.23
C CYS A 222 10.50 33.55 44.45
N ALA A 223 10.30 32.24 44.30
CA ALA A 223 10.67 31.23 45.29
C ALA A 223 11.50 30.13 44.59
N PRO A 224 12.65 29.73 45.17
CA PRO A 224 13.48 28.69 44.59
C PRO A 224 12.82 27.30 44.69
N PRO A 225 13.12 26.36 43.77
CA PRO A 225 14.08 26.49 42.66
C PRO A 225 13.42 27.10 41.41
N CYS A 226 13.86 28.30 41.00
CA CYS A 226 13.46 28.94 39.75
C CYS A 226 14.70 29.27 38.93
N ASN A 227 14.71 28.88 37.66
CA ASN A 227 15.85 29.10 36.76
C ASN A 227 15.69 30.34 35.86
N TRP A 228 14.72 31.22 36.15
CA TRP A 228 14.49 32.43 35.35
C TRP A 228 15.58 33.48 35.60
N LEU A 229 16.16 34.02 34.52
CA LEU A 229 17.13 35.10 34.53
C LEU A 229 16.42 36.44 34.29
N ASN A 230 16.69 37.42 35.14
CA ASN A 230 16.27 38.81 34.90
C ASN A 230 17.23 39.51 33.91
N ASP A 231 16.87 40.72 33.43
CA ASP A 231 17.69 41.52 32.48
C ASP A 231 19.10 41.86 33.01
N SER A 232 19.38 41.63 34.29
CA SER A 232 20.70 41.83 34.92
C SER A 232 21.52 40.54 35.01
N GLY A 233 21.02 39.42 34.48
CA GLY A 233 21.72 38.12 34.49
C GLY A 233 21.73 37.42 35.85
N ALA A 234 20.93 37.87 36.82
CA ALA A 234 20.78 37.21 38.12
C ALA A 234 19.62 36.21 38.08
N ARG A 235 19.84 35.00 38.63
CA ARG A 235 18.77 34.04 38.91
C ARG A 235 17.87 34.59 40.01
N CYS A 236 16.56 34.52 39.80
CA CYS A 236 15.57 35.00 40.76
C CYS A 236 15.51 34.21 42.07
#